data_AF-A0A540X9H6-F1
#
_entry.id   AF-A0A540X9H6-F1
#
_cell.length_a   1.000
_cell.length_b   1.000
_cell.length_c   1.000
_cell.angle_alpha   90.00
_cell.angle_beta   90.00
_cell.angle_gamma   90.00
#
_symmetry.space_group_name_H-M   'P 1'
#
loop_
_entity.id
_entity.type
_entity.pdbx_description
1 polymer ?
#
loop_
_entity_poly.entity_id
_entity_poly.type
_entity_poly.pdbx_seq_one_letter_code
_entity_poly.pdbx_strand_id
1 'polypeptide(L)'
;MSSVILRLPAPLRSALAALVCVAALLPLSRAEAEPGIRILNSLSTADLAFNALTTNSGSIDALTSQALTSRAFAGDWRLKHQLEDPAARNVMHYLVECALAPTSKVEWKDRLGNVYIFAGGAALCPEWEFTAPSPQCLGYVSACLLSRNNAYGHTVEISLRGEDPRDDLRFNPTGDTKQWHPMFLPCDKGGSGLGDECGWVGEGVGACTPGLEVTVAAGAPRPDTCTGLLGASSGHRVLRVCEKPWGCEAGDALAAAEKNDCGGDAPSATFKCPRGGRYSIMSAPFNRMEAPGSWVRPGTTHGRYPVASFGAFTFREGAFFGNIFDSKALSVEVSINMDTYLPQLSKPNFTGYPYQNVHACFAKDWIAGDVHLASRICANTTIGDHNAFGCLARTVGPCEFGSASPQAPRCAVGDGFKVQGDGDFEVCSDDDGVFHPEPITTYLNSPCDALPVTDRNTCGSTECDLSVSPPMCKKGCAPRSASECLAVACVKNPKLCAKQ
;
A
#
# COMPACT_ATOMS: atom_id res chain seq x y z
N MET A 1 32.85 -41.18 55.01
CA MET A 1 32.36 -40.44 56.18
C MET A 1 31.36 -39.40 55.69
N SER A 2 30.10 -39.55 56.10
CA SER A 2 28.93 -38.67 55.99
C SER A 2 28.58 -38.01 54.65
N SER A 3 27.76 -38.71 53.85
CA SER A 3 26.90 -38.11 52.83
C SER A 3 25.60 -37.62 53.47
N VAL A 4 25.33 -36.32 53.37
CA VAL A 4 24.07 -35.71 53.83
C VAL A 4 23.02 -35.87 52.73
N ILE A 5 22.03 -36.73 52.95
CA ILE A 5 20.86 -36.87 52.09
C ILE A 5 19.80 -35.88 52.60
N LEU A 6 19.60 -34.77 51.88
CA LEU A 6 18.46 -33.87 52.11
C LEU A 6 17.17 -34.54 51.60
N ARG A 7 16.32 -34.99 52.52
CA ARG A 7 14.94 -35.42 52.20
C ARG A 7 14.01 -34.22 52.27
N LEU A 8 13.52 -33.77 51.11
CA LEU A 8 12.44 -32.78 51.01
C LEU A 8 11.08 -33.45 51.27
N PRO A 9 10.17 -32.80 52.04
CA PRO A 9 8.85 -33.34 52.36
C PRO A 9 7.86 -33.29 51.18
N ALA A 10 6.87 -34.17 51.25
CA ALA A 10 6.07 -34.67 50.14
C ALA A 10 4.76 -33.91 49.75
N PRO A 11 4.61 -32.58 49.91
CA PRO A 11 3.57 -31.87 49.17
C PRO A 11 4.16 -30.75 48.30
N LEU A 12 5.25 -31.00 47.56
CA LEU A 12 5.83 -30.01 46.64
C LEU A 12 6.14 -30.56 45.24
N ARG A 13 5.54 -31.70 44.86
CA ARG A 13 5.65 -32.27 43.50
C ARG A 13 4.42 -32.01 42.62
N SER A 14 3.32 -31.54 43.18
CA SER A 14 2.10 -31.22 42.42
C SER A 14 1.96 -29.75 42.04
N ALA A 15 2.80 -28.86 42.58
CA ALA A 15 2.76 -27.42 42.28
C ALA A 15 3.58 -27.00 41.05
N LEU A 16 4.57 -27.80 40.61
CA LEU A 16 5.35 -27.50 39.40
C LEU A 16 4.76 -28.06 38.10
N ALA A 17 3.86 -29.05 38.17
CA ALA A 17 3.13 -29.52 36.99
C ALA A 17 1.93 -28.62 36.64
N ALA A 18 1.44 -27.82 37.59
CA ALA A 18 0.37 -26.85 37.35
C ALA A 18 0.86 -25.52 36.77
N LEU A 19 2.16 -25.20 36.87
CA LEU A 19 2.72 -23.98 36.27
C LEU A 19 3.12 -24.13 34.79
N VAL A 20 3.20 -25.36 34.27
CA VAL A 20 3.51 -25.61 32.84
C VAL A 20 2.25 -25.66 31.97
N CYS A 21 1.06 -25.84 32.56
CA CYS A 21 -0.21 -25.88 31.83
C CYS A 21 -1.01 -24.56 31.82
N VAL A 22 -0.51 -23.47 32.41
CA VAL A 22 -1.18 -22.15 32.37
C VAL A 22 -0.62 -21.24 31.27
N ALA A 23 0.55 -21.56 30.71
CA ALA A 23 1.13 -20.81 29.58
C ALA A 23 0.54 -21.16 28.20
N ALA A 24 -0.32 -22.18 28.11
CA ALA A 24 -0.96 -22.62 26.85
C ALA A 24 -2.43 -22.15 26.69
N LEU A 25 -2.93 -21.31 27.60
CA LEU A 25 -4.28 -20.72 27.54
C LEU A 25 -4.25 -19.19 27.67
N LEU A 26 -3.10 -18.56 27.42
CA LEU A 26 -3.14 -17.16 27.04
C LEU A 26 -3.84 -17.11 25.68
N PRO A 27 -4.93 -16.34 25.51
CA PRO A 27 -5.39 -16.06 24.16
C PRO A 27 -4.18 -15.49 23.43
N LEU A 28 -3.80 -16.12 22.31
CA LEU A 28 -3.01 -15.45 21.27
C LEU A 28 -3.58 -14.05 21.18
N SER A 29 -2.74 -13.05 21.39
CA SER A 29 -3.15 -11.64 21.35
C SER A 29 -4.06 -11.47 20.14
N ARG A 30 -5.32 -11.10 20.40
CA ARG A 30 -6.15 -10.54 19.34
C ARG A 30 -5.41 -9.28 18.94
N ALA A 31 -4.61 -9.35 17.88
CA ALA A 31 -4.05 -8.15 17.34
C ALA A 31 -5.23 -7.36 16.77
N GLU A 32 -5.52 -6.28 17.48
CA GLU A 32 -6.62 -5.37 17.25
C GLU A 32 -6.15 -4.42 16.15
N ALA A 33 -6.49 -4.73 14.89
CA ALA A 33 -5.86 -4.08 13.75
C ALA A 33 -6.29 -2.61 13.62
N GLU A 34 -5.30 -1.72 13.57
CA GLU A 34 -5.49 -0.28 13.55
C GLU A 34 -5.84 0.27 12.15
N PRO A 35 -6.70 1.30 12.07
CA PRO A 35 -6.77 2.22 10.95
C PRO A 35 -5.43 2.90 10.72
N GLY A 36 -4.99 2.94 9.47
CA GLY A 36 -4.10 4.02 9.03
C GLY A 36 -4.90 5.28 8.65
N ILE A 37 -4.19 6.38 8.44
CA ILE A 37 -4.77 7.60 7.86
C ILE A 37 -5.30 7.28 6.45
N ARG A 38 -6.60 7.47 6.23
CA ARG A 38 -7.22 7.28 4.91
C ARG A 38 -7.14 8.55 4.10
N ILE A 39 -6.55 8.46 2.92
CA ILE A 39 -6.32 9.61 2.05
C ILE A 39 -6.31 9.20 0.58
N LEU A 40 -6.43 10.17 -0.32
CA LEU A 40 -6.38 9.90 -1.77
C LEU A 40 -4.96 10.01 -2.33
N ASN A 41 -4.58 9.09 -3.21
CA ASN A 41 -3.35 9.20 -4.02
C ASN A 41 -3.59 10.07 -5.28
N SER A 42 -3.95 11.34 -5.09
CA SER A 42 -4.32 12.22 -6.23
C SER A 42 -3.20 13.14 -6.70
N LEU A 43 -1.99 13.03 -6.13
CA LEU A 43 -0.87 13.88 -6.50
C LEU A 43 -0.23 13.39 -7.79
N SER A 44 -0.35 14.19 -8.86
CA SER A 44 0.33 13.94 -10.12
C SER A 44 1.83 13.72 -9.89
N THR A 45 2.35 12.57 -10.35
CA THR A 45 3.78 12.27 -10.24
C THR A 45 4.63 13.30 -11.00
N ALA A 46 4.13 13.83 -12.12
CA ALA A 46 4.81 14.89 -12.86
C ALA A 46 4.88 16.19 -12.06
N ASP A 47 3.80 16.57 -11.38
CA ASP A 47 3.74 17.80 -10.58
C ASP A 47 4.69 17.70 -9.38
N LEU A 48 4.68 16.56 -8.68
CA LEU A 48 5.61 16.36 -7.57
C LEU A 48 7.07 16.29 -8.04
N ALA A 49 7.35 15.69 -9.20
CA ALA A 49 8.70 15.54 -9.71
C ALA A 49 9.30 16.87 -10.19
N PHE A 50 8.45 17.74 -10.73
CA PHE A 50 8.87 18.98 -11.36
C PHE A 50 7.93 20.13 -11.03
N ASN A 51 8.25 20.82 -9.95
CA ASN A 51 7.55 22.03 -9.57
C ASN A 51 8.51 23.06 -8.97
N ALA A 52 8.13 24.32 -9.04
CA ALA A 52 8.97 25.42 -8.56
C ALA A 52 9.10 25.51 -7.03
N LEU A 53 8.33 24.72 -6.25
CA LEU A 53 8.36 24.75 -4.78
C LEU A 53 9.36 23.75 -4.18
N THR A 54 9.22 22.47 -4.51
CA THR A 54 10.06 21.39 -3.98
C THR A 54 11.11 20.92 -4.97
N THR A 55 11.13 21.37 -6.24
CA THR A 55 12.24 21.11 -7.16
C THR A 55 13.08 22.39 -7.32
N ASN A 56 13.31 23.13 -6.22
CA ASN A 56 14.04 24.40 -6.24
C ASN A 56 14.82 24.57 -4.94
N SER A 57 16.16 24.58 -5.00
CA SER A 57 17.01 24.59 -3.81
C SER A 57 16.73 25.78 -2.89
N GLY A 58 16.62 26.99 -3.44
CA GLY A 58 16.33 28.19 -2.66
C GLY A 58 14.96 28.17 -1.97
N SER A 59 13.96 27.57 -2.63
CA SER A 59 12.61 27.41 -2.07
C SER A 59 12.58 26.36 -0.97
N ILE A 60 13.29 25.25 -1.14
CA ILE A 60 13.46 24.23 -0.11
C ILE A 60 14.17 24.80 1.12
N ASP A 61 15.27 25.54 0.93
CA ASP A 61 15.97 26.19 2.04
C ASP A 61 15.04 27.14 2.80
N ALA A 62 14.18 27.88 2.09
CA ALA A 62 13.19 28.76 2.70
C ALA A 62 12.08 28.00 3.43
N LEU A 63 11.55 26.91 2.84
CA LEU A 63 10.51 26.07 3.45
C LEU A 63 11.00 25.41 4.74
N THR A 64 12.23 24.92 4.74
CA THR A 64 12.81 24.14 5.85
C THR A 64 13.45 24.99 6.94
N SER A 65 13.65 26.30 6.72
CA SER A 65 14.24 27.20 7.72
C SER A 65 13.21 27.97 8.58
N GLN A 66 11.91 27.83 8.32
CA GLN A 66 10.88 28.61 9.00
C GLN A 66 9.54 27.86 9.09
N ALA A 67 8.57 28.48 9.78
CA ALA A 67 7.22 27.95 9.91
C ALA A 67 6.42 28.01 8.60
N LEU A 68 5.65 26.97 8.31
CA LEU A 68 4.77 26.82 7.16
C LEU A 68 3.49 27.66 7.33
N THR A 69 3.57 28.95 7.02
CA THR A 69 2.50 29.93 7.26
C THR A 69 2.28 30.86 6.08
N SER A 70 1.10 31.49 5.99
CA SER A 70 0.81 32.52 4.98
C SER A 70 1.84 33.66 5.00
N ARG A 71 2.39 33.96 6.18
CA ARG A 71 3.42 35.00 6.35
C ARG A 71 4.73 34.63 5.68
N ALA A 72 5.15 33.37 5.74
CA ALA A 72 6.36 32.90 5.07
C ALA A 72 6.26 33.13 3.55
N PHE A 73 5.13 32.76 2.94
CA PHE A 73 4.89 32.96 1.50
C PHE A 73 4.70 34.44 1.12
N ALA A 74 4.22 35.29 2.02
CA ALA A 74 4.12 36.72 1.75
C ALA A 74 5.49 37.44 1.87
N GLY A 75 6.35 36.99 2.79
CA GLY A 75 7.56 37.69 3.21
C GLY A 75 8.86 37.17 2.61
N ASP A 76 8.99 35.87 2.33
CA ASP A 76 10.20 35.29 1.75
C ASP A 76 10.14 35.31 0.22
N TRP A 77 11.05 36.06 -0.40
CA TRP A 77 11.12 36.19 -1.86
C TRP A 77 11.34 34.85 -2.56
N ARG A 78 11.97 33.87 -1.88
CA ARG A 78 12.23 32.54 -2.42
C ARG A 78 10.97 31.69 -2.50
N LEU A 79 9.92 32.02 -1.74
CA LEU A 79 8.64 31.31 -1.75
C LEU A 79 7.54 32.06 -2.50
N LYS A 80 7.56 33.40 -2.42
CA LYS A 80 6.50 34.30 -2.86
C LYS A 80 5.95 34.02 -4.26
N HIS A 81 6.83 33.70 -5.20
CA HIS A 81 6.48 33.51 -6.60
C HIS A 81 6.43 32.05 -7.05
N GLN A 82 6.87 31.09 -6.23
CA GLN A 82 6.93 29.69 -6.66
C GLN A 82 5.55 29.11 -6.91
N LEU A 83 4.56 29.55 -6.12
CA LEU A 83 3.18 29.14 -6.28
C LEU A 83 2.49 29.80 -7.49
N GLU A 84 3.20 30.60 -8.32
CA GLU A 84 2.71 30.96 -9.66
C GLU A 84 2.73 29.75 -10.61
N ASP A 85 3.59 28.77 -10.36
CA ASP A 85 3.56 27.47 -11.03
C ASP A 85 2.34 26.64 -10.56
N PRO A 86 1.43 26.23 -11.47
CA PRO A 86 0.31 25.35 -11.13
C PRO A 86 0.73 24.03 -10.47
N ALA A 87 1.85 23.42 -10.88
CA ALA A 87 2.35 22.19 -10.28
C ALA A 87 2.78 22.44 -8.84
N ALA A 88 3.46 23.56 -8.57
CA ALA A 88 3.82 23.98 -7.22
C ALA A 88 2.61 24.23 -6.32
N ARG A 89 1.51 24.83 -6.84
CA ARG A 89 0.25 24.95 -6.09
C ARG A 89 -0.37 23.61 -5.77
N ASN A 90 -0.32 22.67 -6.71
CA ASN A 90 -0.80 21.32 -6.48
C ASN A 90 0.02 20.69 -5.35
N VAL A 91 1.36 20.67 -5.46
CA VAL A 91 2.23 20.15 -4.39
C VAL A 91 2.00 20.84 -3.05
N MET A 92 1.78 22.16 -3.02
CA MET A 92 1.49 22.92 -1.80
C MET A 92 0.19 22.44 -1.11
N HIS A 93 -0.86 22.13 -1.87
CA HIS A 93 -2.09 21.56 -1.32
C HIS A 93 -1.81 20.25 -0.57
N TYR A 94 -1.10 19.32 -1.19
CA TYR A 94 -0.77 18.03 -0.57
C TYR A 94 0.25 18.17 0.56
N LEU A 95 1.18 19.12 0.46
CA LEU A 95 2.19 19.38 1.50
C LEU A 95 1.52 19.87 2.78
N VAL A 96 0.63 20.86 2.68
CA VAL A 96 -0.12 21.37 3.84
C VAL A 96 -1.05 20.29 4.41
N GLU A 97 -1.74 19.53 3.55
CA GLU A 97 -2.60 18.44 3.97
C GLU A 97 -1.83 17.32 4.68
N CYS A 98 -0.63 16.96 4.23
CA CYS A 98 0.22 15.96 4.91
C CYS A 98 0.79 16.52 6.23
N ALA A 99 1.26 17.76 6.24
CA ALA A 99 2.00 18.32 7.37
C ALA A 99 1.10 18.76 8.52
N LEU A 100 0.09 19.58 8.24
CA LEU A 100 -0.64 20.34 9.26
C LEU A 100 -1.96 19.66 9.66
N ALA A 101 -2.50 20.08 10.81
CA ALA A 101 -3.78 19.59 11.31
C ALA A 101 -4.99 20.11 10.49
N PRO A 102 -6.16 19.43 10.54
CA PRO A 102 -7.34 19.82 9.75
C PRO A 102 -7.86 21.25 10.03
N THR A 103 -7.52 21.80 11.20
CA THR A 103 -7.89 23.16 11.61
C THR A 103 -6.97 24.23 11.03
N SER A 104 -5.77 23.86 10.60
CA SER A 104 -4.71 24.77 10.15
C SER A 104 -4.90 25.13 8.67
N LYS A 105 -4.49 26.34 8.29
CA LYS A 105 -4.62 26.85 6.92
C LYS A 105 -3.42 27.71 6.54
N VAL A 106 -2.99 27.57 5.29
CA VAL A 106 -2.00 28.45 4.66
C VAL A 106 -2.65 29.17 3.50
N GLU A 107 -2.53 30.48 3.47
CA GLU A 107 -3.06 31.32 2.40
C GLU A 107 -1.92 31.87 1.55
N TRP A 108 -2.12 31.88 0.24
CA TRP A 108 -1.23 32.55 -0.70
C TRP A 108 -2.05 33.38 -1.68
N LYS A 109 -1.52 34.53 -2.06
CA LYS A 109 -2.15 35.45 -2.99
C LYS A 109 -1.28 35.56 -4.24
N ASP A 110 -1.85 35.24 -5.39
CA ASP A 110 -1.15 35.37 -6.67
C ASP A 110 -0.97 36.84 -7.07
N ARG A 111 -0.18 37.07 -8.13
CA ARG A 111 0.05 38.42 -8.68
C ARG A 111 -1.21 39.10 -9.22
N LEU A 112 -2.24 38.35 -9.59
CA LEU A 112 -3.53 38.88 -10.06
C LEU A 112 -4.47 39.23 -8.89
N GLY A 113 -4.07 38.87 -7.67
CA GLY A 113 -4.78 39.13 -6.45
C GLY A 113 -5.77 38.05 -6.04
N ASN A 114 -5.79 36.90 -6.73
CA ASN A 114 -6.59 35.75 -6.31
C ASN A 114 -5.97 35.11 -5.07
N VAL A 115 -6.81 34.72 -4.12
CA VAL A 115 -6.39 34.08 -2.87
C VAL A 115 -6.65 32.58 -2.97
N TYR A 116 -5.60 31.80 -2.69
CA TYR A 116 -5.63 30.35 -2.60
C TYR A 116 -5.47 29.97 -1.13
N ILE A 117 -6.28 29.00 -0.68
CA ILE A 117 -6.27 28.51 0.70
C ILE A 117 -5.95 27.02 0.65
N PHE A 118 -4.88 26.63 1.34
CA PHE A 118 -4.47 25.24 1.52
C PHE A 118 -4.82 24.83 2.95
N ALA A 119 -5.67 23.81 3.10
CA ALA A 119 -6.10 23.31 4.41
C ALA A 119 -5.23 22.13 4.84
N GLY A 120 -4.95 22.02 6.14
CA GLY A 120 -4.27 20.86 6.70
C GLY A 120 -5.17 19.61 6.73
N GLY A 121 -4.60 18.48 7.16
CA GLY A 121 -5.28 17.19 7.17
C GLY A 121 -4.62 16.18 8.11
N ALA A 122 -3.65 15.42 7.59
CA ALA A 122 -3.04 14.27 8.24
C ALA A 122 -2.22 14.60 9.51
N ALA A 123 -1.83 15.86 9.72
CA ALA A 123 -1.07 16.29 10.90
C ALA A 123 0.22 15.49 11.16
N LEU A 124 0.95 15.08 10.12
CA LEU A 124 2.17 14.29 10.28
C LEU A 124 3.35 15.11 10.81
N CYS A 125 3.29 16.43 10.64
CA CYS A 125 4.25 17.39 11.16
C CYS A 125 3.58 18.69 11.64
N PRO A 126 2.83 18.62 12.76
CA PRO A 126 2.12 19.77 13.27
C PRO A 126 3.07 20.87 13.77
N GLU A 127 4.31 20.53 14.15
CA GLU A 127 5.30 21.52 14.60
C GLU A 127 5.68 22.54 13.52
N TRP A 128 5.52 22.17 12.24
CA TRP A 128 5.88 23.05 11.12
C TRP A 128 4.97 24.28 11.04
N GLU A 129 3.78 24.25 11.65
CA GLU A 129 2.91 25.43 11.74
C GLU A 129 3.56 26.59 12.52
N PHE A 130 4.42 26.27 13.49
CA PHE A 130 4.93 27.24 14.46
C PHE A 130 6.43 27.48 14.34
N THR A 131 7.20 26.48 13.91
CA THR A 131 8.66 26.54 13.84
C THR A 131 9.20 25.87 12.58
N ALA A 132 10.51 26.00 12.35
CA ALA A 132 11.19 25.18 11.35
C ALA A 132 10.99 23.67 11.68
N PRO A 133 10.78 22.83 10.66
CA PRO A 133 10.51 21.41 10.83
C PRO A 133 11.76 20.65 11.27
N SER A 134 11.57 19.58 12.03
CA SER A 134 12.63 18.62 12.35
C SER A 134 12.94 17.70 11.15
N PRO A 135 14.12 17.08 11.05
CA PRO A 135 14.42 16.11 10.00
C PRO A 135 13.40 14.96 9.94
N GLN A 136 12.97 14.44 11.09
CA GLN A 136 11.96 13.38 11.18
C GLN A 136 10.61 13.83 10.63
N CYS A 137 10.20 15.06 10.95
CA CYS A 137 9.01 15.66 10.35
C CYS A 137 9.09 15.72 8.82
N LEU A 138 10.22 16.20 8.28
CA LEU A 138 10.44 16.28 6.84
C LEU A 138 10.38 14.89 6.20
N GLY A 139 10.90 13.89 6.90
CA GLY A 139 10.79 12.48 6.56
C GLY A 139 9.34 12.01 6.39
N TYR A 140 8.49 12.18 7.41
CA TYR A 140 7.07 11.77 7.33
C TYR A 140 6.30 12.53 6.24
N VAL A 141 6.53 13.83 6.09
CA VAL A 141 5.87 14.61 5.04
C VAL A 141 6.33 14.16 3.65
N SER A 142 7.62 13.87 3.48
CA SER A 142 8.16 13.31 2.24
C SER A 142 7.51 11.96 1.92
N ALA A 143 7.48 11.04 2.89
CA ALA A 143 6.86 9.73 2.76
C ALA A 143 5.35 9.84 2.43
N CYS A 144 4.63 10.80 3.01
CA CYS A 144 3.22 11.05 2.72
C CYS A 144 3.01 11.54 1.29
N LEU A 145 3.80 12.52 0.84
CA LEU A 145 3.72 13.04 -0.53
C LEU A 145 4.01 11.95 -1.58
N LEU A 146 5.01 11.11 -1.32
CA LEU A 146 5.35 9.98 -2.16
C LEU A 146 4.26 8.92 -2.17
N SER A 147 3.70 8.59 -1.00
CA SER A 147 2.57 7.67 -0.86
C SER A 147 1.33 8.16 -1.59
N ARG A 148 1.18 9.46 -1.84
CA ARG A 148 0.03 10.02 -2.57
C ARG A 148 0.28 10.18 -4.06
N ASN A 149 1.46 9.80 -4.55
CA ASN A 149 1.79 9.95 -5.96
C ASN A 149 0.92 9.08 -6.87
N ASN A 150 0.75 9.57 -8.10
CA ASN A 150 -0.16 8.99 -9.07
C ASN A 150 0.33 9.23 -10.49
N ALA A 151 1.19 8.35 -10.98
CA ALA A 151 1.61 8.38 -12.38
C ALA A 151 0.47 7.95 -13.31
N TYR A 152 -0.56 7.29 -12.81
CA TYR A 152 -1.65 6.71 -13.59
C TYR A 152 -2.80 7.68 -13.86
N GLY A 153 -2.89 8.79 -13.10
CA GLY A 153 -4.02 9.71 -13.17
C GLY A 153 -5.33 9.10 -12.66
N HIS A 154 -5.25 7.98 -11.95
CA HIS A 154 -6.41 7.29 -11.38
C HIS A 154 -6.39 7.43 -9.86
N THR A 155 -7.26 8.26 -9.33
CA THR A 155 -7.39 8.47 -7.89
C THR A 155 -8.01 7.24 -7.23
N VAL A 156 -7.35 6.75 -6.19
CA VAL A 156 -7.83 5.74 -5.27
C VAL A 156 -7.59 6.19 -3.82
N GLU A 157 -8.44 5.71 -2.93
CA GLU A 157 -8.18 5.83 -1.50
C GLU A 157 -7.06 4.85 -1.12
N ILE A 158 -6.18 5.28 -0.24
CA ILE A 158 -5.09 4.52 0.35
C ILE A 158 -5.13 4.68 1.87
N SER A 159 -4.54 3.73 2.59
CA SER A 159 -4.33 3.82 4.03
C SER A 159 -2.84 3.96 4.31
N LEU A 160 -2.45 5.07 4.93
CA LEU A 160 -1.07 5.33 5.37
C LEU A 160 -0.87 4.78 6.77
N ARG A 161 0.14 3.96 6.97
CA ARG A 161 0.53 3.39 8.27
C ARG A 161 2.00 3.61 8.54
N GLY A 162 2.34 3.73 9.80
CA GLY A 162 3.65 4.12 10.28
C GLY A 162 3.59 4.35 11.78
N GLU A 163 4.73 4.48 12.41
CA GLU A 163 4.82 4.84 13.82
C GLU A 163 5.58 6.16 13.99
N ASP A 164 5.13 7.00 14.93
CA ASP A 164 5.99 8.02 15.53
C ASP A 164 6.30 7.63 16.98
N PRO A 165 7.58 7.37 17.35
CA PRO A 165 7.97 7.15 18.74
C PRO A 165 7.53 8.23 19.74
N ARG A 166 7.18 9.43 19.26
CA ARG A 166 6.72 10.56 20.06
C ARG A 166 5.21 10.59 20.26
N ASP A 167 4.45 9.88 19.41
CA ASP A 167 2.98 9.96 19.31
C ASP A 167 2.44 8.71 18.60
N ASP A 168 1.96 7.75 19.40
CA ASP A 168 1.39 6.48 18.94
C ASP A 168 0.07 6.65 18.16
N LEU A 169 -0.64 7.76 18.37
CA LEU A 169 -1.89 8.06 17.67
C LEU A 169 -1.69 8.80 16.35
N ARG A 170 -0.44 9.12 15.97
CA ARG A 170 -0.18 9.93 14.76
C ARG A 170 -0.78 9.31 13.50
N PHE A 171 -0.61 8.00 13.33
CA PHE A 171 -1.11 7.28 12.16
C PHE A 171 -2.48 6.61 12.41
N ASN A 172 -2.97 6.65 13.65
CA ASN A 172 -4.33 6.25 14.03
C ASN A 172 -5.02 7.36 14.84
N PRO A 173 -5.34 8.51 14.22
CA PRO A 173 -5.88 9.66 14.94
C PRO A 173 -7.28 9.39 15.54
N THR A 174 -7.98 8.37 15.05
CA THR A 174 -9.28 7.93 15.57
C THR A 174 -9.17 7.07 16.82
N GLY A 175 -8.02 6.41 17.05
CA GLY A 175 -7.87 5.38 18.08
C GLY A 175 -8.78 4.16 17.87
N ASP A 176 -9.31 3.99 16.65
CA ASP A 176 -10.15 2.84 16.31
C ASP A 176 -9.25 1.59 16.31
N THR A 177 -9.78 0.45 16.75
CA THR A 177 -9.01 -0.79 16.87
C THR A 177 -9.51 -1.91 15.95
N LYS A 178 -10.45 -1.58 15.04
CA LYS A 178 -11.23 -2.56 14.26
C LYS A 178 -11.46 -2.14 12.82
N GLN A 179 -10.42 -2.12 12.00
CA GLN A 179 -10.60 -1.91 10.56
C GLN A 179 -10.26 -3.11 9.68
N TRP A 180 -9.39 -4.00 10.14
CA TRP A 180 -9.03 -5.23 9.44
C TRP A 180 -8.53 -6.26 10.47
N HIS A 181 -7.94 -7.37 10.02
CA HIS A 181 -7.48 -8.43 10.91
C HIS A 181 -6.04 -8.82 10.56
N PRO A 182 -5.16 -9.13 11.52
CA PRO A 182 -3.76 -9.51 11.26
C PRO A 182 -3.60 -10.72 10.33
N MET A 183 -4.67 -11.48 10.06
CA MET A 183 -4.65 -12.59 9.11
C MET A 183 -4.28 -12.21 7.68
N PHE A 184 -4.32 -10.92 7.32
CA PHE A 184 -3.83 -10.45 6.03
C PHE A 184 -2.33 -10.14 6.04
N LEU A 185 -1.67 -10.21 7.20
CA LEU A 185 -0.21 -10.15 7.30
C LEU A 185 0.43 -11.47 6.93
N PRO A 186 1.67 -11.47 6.46
CA PRO A 186 2.44 -12.69 6.25
C PRO A 186 2.54 -13.57 7.49
N CYS A 187 2.82 -14.84 7.24
CA CYS A 187 3.09 -15.79 8.31
C CYS A 187 4.57 -15.77 8.70
N ASP A 188 4.89 -15.37 9.94
CA ASP A 188 6.27 -15.32 10.44
C ASP A 188 6.99 -16.68 10.42
N LYS A 189 6.26 -17.77 10.65
CA LYS A 189 6.81 -19.14 10.76
C LYS A 189 6.40 -20.02 9.58
N GLY A 190 5.94 -19.42 8.49
CA GLY A 190 5.24 -20.13 7.44
C GLY A 190 3.91 -20.72 7.92
N GLY A 191 3.39 -21.69 7.17
CA GLY A 191 2.09 -22.28 7.45
C GLY A 191 1.56 -23.04 6.24
N SER A 192 0.53 -23.85 6.44
CA SER A 192 -0.24 -24.40 5.34
C SER A 192 -1.73 -24.61 5.63
N GLY A 193 -2.54 -24.49 4.58
CA GLY A 193 -3.95 -24.90 4.58
C GLY A 193 -4.93 -23.80 5.02
N LEU A 194 -6.10 -24.24 5.50
CA LEU A 194 -7.21 -23.37 5.91
C LEU A 194 -7.11 -22.79 7.32
N GLY A 195 -6.40 -23.49 8.20
CA GLY A 195 -6.38 -23.19 9.63
C GLY A 195 -5.48 -22.01 10.01
N ASP A 196 -4.56 -21.61 9.14
CA ASP A 196 -3.67 -20.49 9.43
C ASP A 196 -4.41 -19.16 9.33
N GLU A 197 -4.23 -18.30 10.33
CA GLU A 197 -4.76 -16.94 10.39
C GLU A 197 -3.69 -15.92 10.03
N CYS A 198 -3.02 -16.15 8.89
CA CYS A 198 -2.04 -15.27 8.27
C CYS A 198 -1.93 -15.59 6.76
N GLY A 199 -1.39 -14.66 5.99
CA GLY A 199 -1.11 -14.77 4.55
C GLY A 199 -2.35 -14.71 3.66
N TRP A 200 -3.49 -14.26 4.20
CA TRP A 200 -4.73 -14.15 3.44
C TRP A 200 -4.76 -12.89 2.57
N VAL A 201 -5.44 -13.03 1.44
CA VAL A 201 -5.67 -11.98 0.45
C VAL A 201 -7.18 -11.83 0.25
N GLY A 202 -7.68 -10.60 0.36
CA GLY A 202 -9.10 -10.29 0.11
C GLY A 202 -9.41 -10.18 -1.38
N GLU A 203 -10.13 -11.14 -1.96
CA GLU A 203 -10.36 -11.20 -3.41
C GLU A 203 -11.50 -10.29 -3.88
N GLY A 204 -12.47 -10.01 -3.00
CA GLY A 204 -13.57 -9.09 -3.30
C GLY A 204 -14.89 -9.51 -2.65
N VAL A 205 -15.94 -8.74 -2.94
CA VAL A 205 -17.28 -8.93 -2.36
C VAL A 205 -18.25 -9.40 -3.44
N GLY A 206 -19.00 -10.47 -3.15
CA GLY A 206 -20.08 -10.99 -3.97
C GLY A 206 -21.47 -10.59 -3.49
N ALA A 207 -22.47 -10.79 -4.35
CA ALA A 207 -23.87 -10.64 -4.00
C ALA A 207 -24.70 -11.85 -4.48
N CYS A 208 -25.65 -12.28 -3.65
CA CYS A 208 -26.51 -13.43 -3.88
C CYS A 208 -27.90 -13.21 -3.25
N THR A 209 -28.87 -14.03 -3.66
CA THR A 209 -30.21 -14.03 -3.04
C THR A 209 -30.12 -14.72 -1.67
N PRO A 210 -30.56 -14.10 -0.57
CA PRO A 210 -30.52 -14.70 0.76
C PRO A 210 -31.11 -16.12 0.83
N GLY A 211 -30.43 -17.03 1.51
CA GLY A 211 -30.82 -18.44 1.67
C GLY A 211 -30.55 -19.32 0.44
N LEU A 212 -30.22 -18.75 -0.72
CA LEU A 212 -29.84 -19.52 -1.91
C LEU A 212 -28.50 -20.22 -1.67
N GLU A 213 -28.36 -21.44 -2.19
CA GLU A 213 -27.08 -22.14 -2.18
C GLU A 213 -26.15 -21.57 -3.26
N VAL A 214 -24.95 -21.20 -2.84
CA VAL A 214 -23.91 -20.63 -3.69
C VAL A 214 -22.67 -21.49 -3.55
N THR A 215 -22.11 -21.89 -4.68
CA THR A 215 -20.77 -22.47 -4.75
C THR A 215 -19.83 -21.44 -5.32
N VAL A 216 -18.71 -21.22 -4.63
CA VAL A 216 -17.56 -20.48 -5.15
C VAL A 216 -16.44 -21.46 -5.47
N ALA A 217 -15.72 -21.21 -6.55
CA ALA A 217 -14.55 -22.01 -6.90
C ALA A 217 -13.50 -21.18 -7.63
N ALA A 218 -12.26 -21.66 -7.59
CA ALA A 218 -11.14 -21.07 -8.32
C ALA A 218 -10.50 -22.12 -9.24
N GLY A 219 -11.16 -22.38 -10.37
CA GLY A 219 -10.70 -23.33 -11.38
C GLY A 219 -11.12 -24.78 -11.11
N ALA A 220 -11.99 -25.02 -10.13
CA ALA A 220 -12.46 -26.37 -9.81
C ALA A 220 -13.69 -26.76 -10.67
N PRO A 221 -13.92 -28.06 -10.93
CA PRO A 221 -15.17 -28.53 -11.50
C PRO A 221 -16.38 -28.21 -10.64
N ARG A 222 -17.57 -28.14 -11.25
CA ARG A 222 -18.81 -27.95 -10.49
C ARG A 222 -19.05 -29.17 -9.58
N PRO A 223 -19.23 -29.01 -8.25
CA PRO A 223 -19.30 -30.15 -7.33
C PRO A 223 -20.44 -31.14 -7.59
N ASP A 224 -21.54 -30.69 -8.20
CA ASP A 224 -22.73 -31.48 -8.48
C ASP A 224 -22.59 -32.41 -9.69
N THR A 225 -21.81 -32.00 -10.69
CA THR A 225 -21.68 -32.71 -11.97
C THR A 225 -20.27 -33.18 -12.27
N CYS A 226 -19.26 -32.65 -11.56
CA CYS A 226 -17.85 -32.83 -11.87
C CYS A 226 -17.49 -32.49 -13.33
N THR A 227 -18.22 -31.54 -13.92
CA THR A 227 -17.99 -31.06 -15.29
C THR A 227 -17.82 -29.55 -15.34
N GLY A 228 -17.20 -29.08 -16.43
CA GLY A 228 -16.84 -27.67 -16.61
C GLY A 228 -15.82 -27.19 -15.57
N LEU A 229 -15.49 -25.90 -15.61
CA LEU A 229 -14.66 -25.24 -14.60
C LEU A 229 -15.39 -23.99 -14.12
N LEU A 230 -15.30 -23.72 -12.82
CA LEU A 230 -15.82 -22.51 -12.21
C LEU A 230 -14.67 -21.67 -11.66
N GLY A 231 -14.53 -20.45 -12.17
CA GLY A 231 -13.38 -19.59 -11.89
C GLY A 231 -12.11 -20.09 -12.59
N ALA A 232 -10.97 -19.57 -12.15
CA ALA A 232 -9.64 -20.02 -12.55
C ALA A 232 -8.65 -19.90 -11.39
N SER A 233 -7.49 -20.54 -11.48
CA SER A 233 -6.37 -20.35 -10.55
C SER A 233 -5.06 -20.77 -11.19
N SER A 234 -3.97 -20.39 -10.55
CA SER A 234 -2.62 -20.90 -10.78
C SER A 234 -1.98 -21.23 -9.43
N GLY A 235 -1.24 -22.33 -9.38
CA GLY A 235 -0.67 -22.87 -8.13
C GLY A 235 -1.72 -23.47 -7.19
N HIS A 236 -1.28 -23.96 -6.03
CA HIS A 236 -2.16 -24.58 -5.03
C HIS A 236 -2.70 -23.49 -4.09
N ARG A 237 -4.01 -23.25 -4.13
CA ARG A 237 -4.67 -22.16 -3.41
C ARG A 237 -5.76 -22.70 -2.50
N VAL A 238 -6.03 -21.98 -1.43
CA VAL A 238 -7.17 -22.22 -0.56
C VAL A 238 -8.15 -21.05 -0.63
N LEU A 239 -9.43 -21.31 -0.42
CA LEU A 239 -10.50 -20.31 -0.38
C LEU A 239 -11.17 -20.28 0.98
N ARG A 240 -11.56 -19.08 1.42
CA ARG A 240 -12.42 -18.84 2.58
C ARG A 240 -13.53 -17.87 2.19
N VAL A 241 -14.76 -18.18 2.59
CA VAL A 241 -15.94 -17.34 2.35
C VAL A 241 -16.43 -16.79 3.67
N CYS A 242 -16.64 -15.48 3.71
CA CYS A 242 -17.00 -14.76 4.92
C CYS A 242 -18.31 -13.99 4.74
N GLU A 243 -19.10 -13.85 5.81
CA GLU A 243 -20.32 -13.04 5.77
C GLU A 243 -20.00 -11.55 5.63
N LYS A 244 -18.95 -11.08 6.33
CA LYS A 244 -18.57 -9.67 6.36
C LYS A 244 -17.72 -9.30 5.13
N PRO A 245 -17.79 -8.04 4.65
CA PRO A 245 -17.06 -7.62 3.47
C PRO A 245 -15.55 -7.44 3.71
N TRP A 246 -15.09 -7.44 4.95
CA TRP A 246 -13.68 -7.29 5.36
C TRP A 246 -13.05 -8.61 5.83
N GLY A 247 -13.67 -9.76 5.54
CA GLY A 247 -13.14 -11.07 5.88
C GLY A 247 -13.59 -11.61 7.24
N CYS A 248 -13.04 -12.77 7.62
CA CYS A 248 -13.34 -13.51 8.84
C CYS A 248 -12.23 -14.54 9.16
N GLU A 249 -12.07 -14.84 10.45
CA GLU A 249 -11.26 -15.97 10.92
C GLU A 249 -11.88 -17.32 10.50
N ALA A 250 -11.13 -18.42 10.57
CA ALA A 250 -11.59 -19.76 10.19
C ALA A 250 -12.86 -20.17 10.95
N GLY A 251 -12.96 -19.84 12.24
CA GLY A 251 -14.10 -20.17 13.08
C GLY A 251 -15.41 -19.48 12.67
N ASP A 252 -15.31 -18.35 11.97
CA ASP A 252 -16.44 -17.53 11.52
C ASP A 252 -16.73 -17.67 10.02
N ALA A 253 -16.02 -18.57 9.33
CA ALA A 253 -16.19 -18.79 7.91
C ALA A 253 -17.56 -19.41 7.58
N LEU A 254 -18.22 -18.89 6.55
CA LEU A 254 -19.43 -19.48 5.99
C LEU A 254 -19.14 -20.82 5.31
N ALA A 255 -17.99 -20.88 4.63
CA ALA A 255 -17.41 -22.09 4.07
C ALA A 255 -15.93 -21.83 3.74
N ALA A 256 -15.15 -22.91 3.62
CA ALA A 256 -13.76 -22.85 3.24
C ALA A 256 -13.36 -24.15 2.53
N ALA A 257 -12.37 -24.09 1.64
CA ALA A 257 -11.94 -25.24 0.87
C ALA A 257 -10.48 -25.17 0.45
N GLU A 258 -9.79 -26.30 0.56
CA GLU A 258 -8.45 -26.53 -0.01
C GLU A 258 -8.52 -27.26 -1.35
N LYS A 259 -9.58 -28.06 -1.54
CA LYS A 259 -9.78 -28.94 -2.69
C LYS A 259 -11.24 -28.93 -3.12
N ASN A 260 -11.56 -29.72 -4.12
CA ASN A 260 -12.91 -29.94 -4.62
C ASN A 260 -13.28 -31.43 -4.50
N ASP A 261 -14.57 -31.69 -4.28
CA ASP A 261 -15.10 -33.05 -4.08
C ASP A 261 -14.92 -33.96 -5.31
N CYS A 262 -14.76 -33.38 -6.50
CA CYS A 262 -14.45 -34.09 -7.75
C CYS A 262 -12.95 -34.39 -7.92
N GLY A 263 -12.12 -34.02 -6.94
CA GLY A 263 -10.67 -34.21 -6.94
C GLY A 263 -9.88 -33.02 -7.50
N GLY A 264 -8.55 -33.13 -7.38
CA GLY A 264 -7.60 -32.07 -7.73
C GLY A 264 -7.36 -31.06 -6.59
N ASP A 265 -6.45 -30.12 -6.85
CA ASP A 265 -6.00 -29.11 -5.88
C ASP A 265 -6.69 -27.75 -6.08
N ALA A 266 -7.65 -27.67 -7.02
CA ALA A 266 -8.45 -26.47 -7.21
C ALA A 266 -9.57 -26.41 -6.14
N PRO A 267 -9.67 -25.33 -5.35
CA PRO A 267 -10.61 -25.26 -4.25
C PRO A 267 -12.04 -24.91 -4.71
N SER A 268 -13.04 -25.47 -4.03
CA SER A 268 -14.44 -25.04 -4.15
C SER A 268 -15.17 -25.13 -2.82
N ALA A 269 -15.95 -24.11 -2.48
CA ALA A 269 -16.71 -24.04 -1.23
C ALA A 269 -18.18 -23.74 -1.51
N THR A 270 -19.09 -24.50 -0.89
CA THR A 270 -20.54 -24.31 -1.00
C THR A 270 -21.12 -23.81 0.32
N PHE A 271 -21.98 -22.80 0.27
CA PHE A 271 -22.60 -22.18 1.44
C PHE A 271 -24.02 -21.67 1.13
N LYS A 272 -24.78 -21.35 2.19
CA LYS A 272 -26.05 -20.63 2.06
C LYS A 272 -25.81 -19.13 2.10
N CYS A 273 -26.31 -18.41 1.10
CA CYS A 273 -26.19 -16.96 1.01
C CYS A 273 -26.70 -16.29 2.30
N PRO A 274 -25.91 -15.40 2.93
CA PRO A 274 -26.31 -14.73 4.17
C PRO A 274 -27.58 -13.88 4.01
N ARG A 275 -28.21 -13.54 5.13
CA ARG A 275 -29.41 -12.67 5.16
C ARG A 275 -29.17 -11.31 4.51
N GLY A 276 -27.94 -10.78 4.64
CA GLY A 276 -27.54 -9.52 4.01
C GLY A 276 -27.35 -9.59 2.49
N GLY A 277 -27.44 -10.78 1.87
CA GLY A 277 -27.29 -10.97 0.42
C GLY A 277 -25.88 -10.69 -0.11
N ARG A 278 -24.89 -10.61 0.77
CA ARG A 278 -23.49 -10.32 0.46
C ARG A 278 -22.56 -11.27 1.20
N TYR A 279 -21.38 -11.47 0.63
CA TYR A 279 -20.29 -12.26 1.20
C TYR A 279 -18.97 -11.74 0.65
N SER A 280 -17.86 -12.01 1.32
CA SER A 280 -16.52 -11.80 0.76
C SER A 280 -15.81 -13.12 0.53
N ILE A 281 -14.89 -13.12 -0.42
CA ILE A 281 -13.98 -14.24 -0.67
C ILE A 281 -12.59 -13.78 -0.29
N MET A 282 -11.89 -14.64 0.44
CA MET A 282 -10.47 -14.53 0.73
C MET A 282 -9.77 -15.76 0.18
N SER A 283 -8.49 -15.61 -0.15
CA SER A 283 -7.69 -16.72 -0.61
C SER A 283 -6.24 -16.59 -0.18
N ALA A 284 -5.50 -17.69 -0.23
CA ALA A 284 -4.09 -17.72 0.12
C ALA A 284 -3.39 -18.91 -0.57
N PRO A 285 -2.05 -18.88 -0.74
CA PRO A 285 -1.31 -20.07 -1.18
C PRO A 285 -1.48 -21.18 -0.15
N PHE A 286 -1.66 -22.43 -0.58
CA PHE A 286 -1.76 -23.55 0.35
C PHE A 286 -0.52 -23.62 1.24
N ASN A 287 0.68 -23.39 0.71
CA ASN A 287 1.90 -23.21 1.47
C ASN A 287 2.21 -21.72 1.61
N ARG A 288 2.16 -21.16 2.83
CA ARG A 288 2.35 -19.73 3.09
C ARG A 288 3.76 -19.21 2.82
N MET A 289 4.71 -20.11 2.60
CA MET A 289 6.09 -19.80 2.20
C MET A 289 6.31 -19.88 0.68
N GLU A 290 5.30 -20.27 -0.09
CA GLU A 290 5.42 -20.27 -1.54
C GLU A 290 5.66 -18.84 -2.03
N ALA A 291 6.60 -18.70 -2.96
CA ALA A 291 6.87 -17.40 -3.57
C ALA A 291 5.57 -16.83 -4.20
N PRO A 292 5.42 -15.50 -4.22
CA PRO A 292 4.34 -14.87 -4.96
C PRO A 292 4.33 -15.39 -6.41
N GLY A 293 3.16 -15.76 -6.93
CA GLY A 293 3.08 -16.58 -8.15
C GLY A 293 1.74 -17.26 -8.32
N SER A 294 1.22 -17.82 -7.23
CA SER A 294 -0.10 -18.44 -7.20
C SER A 294 -1.19 -17.36 -7.11
N TRP A 295 -2.28 -17.56 -7.85
CA TRP A 295 -3.39 -16.63 -7.89
C TRP A 295 -4.72 -17.38 -8.06
N VAL A 296 -5.83 -16.72 -7.75
CA VAL A 296 -7.18 -17.24 -7.99
C VAL A 296 -7.99 -16.21 -8.75
N ARG A 297 -8.97 -16.65 -9.52
CA ARG A 297 -10.06 -15.83 -10.06
C ARG A 297 -11.37 -16.50 -9.69
N PRO A 298 -11.99 -16.13 -8.55
CA PRO A 298 -13.16 -16.85 -8.07
C PRO A 298 -14.34 -16.70 -9.04
N GLY A 299 -15.01 -17.82 -9.32
CA GLY A 299 -16.29 -17.88 -10.03
C GLY A 299 -17.39 -18.38 -9.11
N THR A 300 -18.66 -18.09 -9.44
CA THR A 300 -19.82 -18.45 -8.61
C THR A 300 -20.90 -19.14 -9.44
N THR A 301 -21.60 -20.12 -8.86
CA THR A 301 -22.72 -20.79 -9.53
C THR A 301 -23.96 -19.91 -9.65
N HIS A 302 -24.22 -19.11 -8.61
CA HIS A 302 -25.33 -18.16 -8.54
C HIS A 302 -24.84 -16.80 -8.02
N GLY A 303 -25.60 -15.75 -8.32
CA GLY A 303 -25.28 -14.39 -7.90
C GLY A 303 -24.35 -13.66 -8.88
N ARG A 304 -23.68 -12.63 -8.37
CA ARG A 304 -22.69 -11.84 -9.12
C ARG A 304 -21.43 -11.70 -8.29
N TYR A 305 -20.28 -11.82 -8.95
CA TYR A 305 -18.98 -11.63 -8.33
C TYR A 305 -17.93 -11.21 -9.37
N PRO A 306 -17.00 -10.29 -9.01
CA PRO A 306 -17.12 -9.37 -7.87
C PRO A 306 -18.20 -8.31 -8.14
N VAL A 307 -18.82 -7.78 -7.08
CA VAL A 307 -19.74 -6.60 -7.16
C VAL A 307 -19.18 -5.37 -6.46
N ALA A 308 -18.11 -5.52 -5.68
CA ALA A 308 -17.37 -4.44 -5.04
C ALA A 308 -15.96 -4.94 -4.65
N SER A 309 -15.04 -4.01 -4.44
CA SER A 309 -13.74 -4.28 -3.82
C SER A 309 -13.90 -4.81 -2.40
N PHE A 310 -12.82 -5.36 -1.85
CA PHE A 310 -12.80 -5.86 -0.49
C PHE A 310 -13.06 -4.73 0.52
N GLY A 311 -13.67 -5.02 1.65
CA GLY A 311 -14.14 -4.00 2.59
C GLY A 311 -13.04 -3.36 3.45
N ALA A 312 -11.77 -3.71 3.23
CA ALA A 312 -10.66 -3.34 4.10
C ALA A 312 -9.37 -3.08 3.31
N PHE A 313 -8.50 -2.23 3.86
CA PHE A 313 -7.16 -1.94 3.36
C PHE A 313 -6.19 -3.00 3.87
N THR A 314 -6.07 -4.10 3.14
CA THR A 314 -5.30 -5.28 3.59
C THR A 314 -4.04 -5.51 2.78
N PHE A 315 -3.83 -4.75 1.69
CA PHE A 315 -2.73 -4.98 0.77
C PHE A 315 -1.61 -3.99 1.00
N ARG A 316 -0.48 -4.48 1.51
CA ARG A 316 0.75 -3.69 1.55
C ARG A 316 1.28 -3.52 0.13
N GLU A 317 1.38 -2.29 -0.30
CA GLU A 317 2.06 -1.97 -1.54
C GLU A 317 3.58 -1.93 -1.32
N GLY A 318 3.99 -1.31 -0.22
CA GLY A 318 5.39 -1.04 0.09
C GLY A 318 5.50 0.14 1.05
N ALA A 319 6.72 0.64 1.23
CA ALA A 319 6.99 1.83 2.01
C ALA A 319 7.70 2.90 1.18
N PHE A 320 7.43 4.16 1.51
CA PHE A 320 8.13 5.33 0.99
C PHE A 320 8.87 6.03 2.12
N PHE A 321 10.08 6.50 1.87
CA PHE A 321 10.94 7.13 2.88
C PHE A 321 12.03 8.01 2.25
N GLY A 322 12.76 8.73 3.11
CA GLY A 322 13.77 9.71 2.72
C GLY A 322 13.24 11.15 2.78
N ASN A 323 13.93 12.08 2.11
CA ASN A 323 13.69 13.51 2.25
C ASN A 323 13.65 14.24 0.89
N ILE A 324 12.45 14.66 0.47
CA ILE A 324 12.29 15.48 -0.75
C ILE A 324 12.78 16.94 -0.54
N PHE A 325 13.03 17.33 0.71
CA PHE A 325 13.40 18.68 1.11
C PHE A 325 14.91 18.82 1.38
N ASP A 326 15.74 17.94 0.83
CA ASP A 326 17.19 18.13 0.82
C ASP A 326 17.61 18.96 -0.41
N SER A 327 17.85 20.26 -0.18
CA SER A 327 18.21 21.22 -1.22
C SER A 327 19.53 20.89 -1.92
N LYS A 328 20.42 20.13 -1.28
CA LYS A 328 21.72 19.71 -1.84
C LYS A 328 21.61 18.43 -2.66
N ALA A 329 20.51 17.71 -2.53
CA ALA A 329 20.24 16.44 -3.20
C ALA A 329 19.34 16.59 -4.43
N LEU A 330 19.21 17.81 -4.98
CA LEU A 330 18.50 18.05 -6.23
C LEU A 330 19.42 17.82 -7.43
N SER A 331 18.97 17.00 -8.39
CA SER A 331 19.69 16.79 -9.65
C SER A 331 19.24 17.75 -10.76
N VAL A 332 18.09 18.39 -10.59
CA VAL A 332 17.50 19.37 -11.50
C VAL A 332 16.69 20.37 -10.70
N GLU A 333 16.50 21.56 -11.25
CA GLU A 333 15.70 22.60 -10.62
C GLU A 333 14.64 23.14 -11.59
N VAL A 334 13.50 23.53 -11.03
CA VAL A 334 12.45 24.32 -11.67
C VAL A 334 12.44 25.69 -11.00
N SER A 335 12.55 26.75 -11.80
CA SER A 335 12.49 28.13 -11.32
C SER A 335 11.41 28.89 -12.07
N ILE A 336 10.89 29.96 -11.46
CA ILE A 336 9.94 30.85 -12.11
C ILE A 336 10.72 31.93 -12.87
N ASN A 337 10.47 32.04 -14.16
CA ASN A 337 10.93 33.17 -14.95
C ASN A 337 10.18 34.43 -14.50
N MET A 338 10.89 35.43 -13.96
CA MET A 338 10.22 36.60 -13.35
C MET A 338 9.58 37.57 -14.36
N ASP A 339 9.93 37.47 -15.65
CA ASP A 339 9.31 38.31 -16.69
C ASP A 339 7.98 37.72 -17.18
N THR A 340 7.93 36.38 -17.29
CA THR A 340 6.77 35.65 -17.85
C THR A 340 5.91 34.98 -16.78
N TYR A 341 6.44 34.78 -15.59
CA TYR A 341 5.88 33.98 -14.49
C TYR A 341 5.60 32.52 -14.89
N LEU A 342 6.40 31.97 -15.82
CA LEU A 342 6.31 30.59 -16.26
C LEU A 342 7.46 29.75 -15.66
N PRO A 343 7.22 28.46 -15.37
CA PRO A 343 8.25 27.56 -14.87
C PRO A 343 9.31 27.28 -15.96
N GLN A 344 10.57 27.21 -15.55
CA GLN A 344 11.73 26.91 -16.38
C GLN A 344 12.57 25.82 -15.75
N LEU A 345 12.97 24.84 -16.56
CA LEU A 345 13.79 23.72 -16.13
C LEU A 345 15.27 24.06 -16.31
N SER A 346 16.09 23.87 -15.27
CA SER A 346 17.53 24.16 -15.31
C SER A 346 18.32 23.21 -16.21
N LYS A 347 17.79 22.02 -16.49
CA LYS A 347 18.38 21.01 -17.38
C LYS A 347 17.35 20.56 -18.42
N PRO A 348 17.38 21.10 -19.65
CA PRO A 348 16.51 20.65 -20.74
C PRO A 348 16.63 19.14 -21.00
N ASN A 349 15.51 18.47 -21.31
CA ASN A 349 15.48 17.02 -21.58
C ASN A 349 15.99 16.15 -20.42
N PHE A 350 15.79 16.61 -19.18
CA PHE A 350 16.20 15.87 -17.99
C PHE A 350 15.60 14.46 -17.97
N THR A 351 16.42 13.47 -17.61
CA THR A 351 16.01 12.08 -17.41
C THR A 351 16.70 11.56 -16.15
N GLY A 352 15.95 11.19 -15.12
CA GLY A 352 16.53 10.64 -13.90
C GLY A 352 15.67 10.86 -12.67
N TYR A 353 16.31 11.04 -11.52
CA TYR A 353 15.64 11.27 -10.23
C TYR A 353 15.83 12.73 -9.82
N PRO A 354 14.79 13.58 -9.79
CA PRO A 354 14.93 14.96 -9.34
C PRO A 354 15.49 15.02 -7.90
N TYR A 355 15.03 14.11 -7.04
CA TYR A 355 15.44 13.94 -5.65
C TYR A 355 16.39 12.76 -5.50
N GLN A 356 17.59 12.96 -4.94
CA GLN A 356 18.55 11.85 -4.77
C GLN A 356 18.33 11.03 -3.49
N ASN A 357 17.82 11.64 -2.42
CA ASN A 357 17.69 11.05 -1.08
C ASN A 357 16.26 10.58 -0.81
N VAL A 358 15.65 9.93 -1.79
CA VAL A 358 14.24 9.50 -1.73
C VAL A 358 14.12 8.09 -2.25
N HIS A 359 13.45 7.24 -1.49
CA HIS A 359 13.49 5.80 -1.66
C HIS A 359 12.11 5.16 -1.49
N ALA A 360 11.94 4.00 -2.09
CA ALA A 360 10.78 3.16 -1.92
C ALA A 360 11.18 1.68 -1.90
N CYS A 361 10.52 0.88 -1.08
CA CYS A 361 10.61 -0.58 -1.11
C CYS A 361 9.22 -1.17 -1.34
N PHE A 362 9.12 -2.39 -1.85
CA PHE A 362 7.85 -3.07 -2.13
C PHE A 362 7.58 -4.20 -1.14
N ALA A 363 6.30 -4.45 -0.84
CA ALA A 363 5.91 -5.58 0.00
C ALA A 363 6.18 -6.91 -0.70
N LYS A 364 6.37 -8.00 0.07
CA LYS A 364 6.83 -9.27 -0.52
C LYS A 364 5.85 -9.90 -1.50
N ASP A 365 4.55 -9.59 -1.41
CA ASP A 365 3.50 -10.29 -2.18
C ASP A 365 3.46 -9.90 -3.66
N TRP A 366 4.27 -8.92 -4.08
CA TRP A 366 4.42 -8.51 -5.47
C TRP A 366 5.48 -9.35 -6.19
N ILE A 367 5.12 -10.02 -7.31
CA ILE A 367 6.06 -10.81 -8.11
C ILE A 367 7.18 -9.94 -8.73
N ALA A 368 6.83 -8.72 -9.14
CA ALA A 368 7.77 -7.73 -9.67
C ALA A 368 7.50 -6.37 -9.04
N GLY A 369 7.63 -6.32 -7.71
CA GLY A 369 7.31 -5.11 -6.94
C GLY A 369 8.17 -3.90 -7.31
N ASP A 370 9.39 -4.12 -7.80
CA ASP A 370 10.25 -3.06 -8.36
C ASP A 370 9.63 -2.42 -9.60
N VAL A 371 9.12 -3.23 -10.53
CA VAL A 371 8.45 -2.73 -11.74
C VAL A 371 7.14 -2.03 -11.38
N HIS A 372 6.36 -2.62 -10.45
CA HIS A 372 5.14 -2.01 -9.94
C HIS A 372 5.42 -0.62 -9.36
N LEU A 373 6.36 -0.48 -8.43
CA LEU A 373 6.69 0.81 -7.85
C LEU A 373 7.28 1.79 -8.87
N ALA A 374 8.20 1.33 -9.73
CA ALA A 374 8.78 2.17 -10.78
C ALA A 374 7.70 2.75 -11.72
N SER A 375 6.67 1.96 -12.04
CA SER A 375 5.55 2.41 -12.87
C SER A 375 4.66 3.46 -12.20
N ARG A 376 4.71 3.55 -10.86
CA ARG A 376 3.92 4.49 -10.04
C ARG A 376 4.68 5.79 -9.74
N ILE A 377 5.98 5.70 -9.51
CA ILE A 377 6.82 6.82 -9.04
C ILE A 377 7.46 7.62 -10.18
N CYS A 378 7.32 7.20 -11.44
CA CYS A 378 7.93 7.86 -12.59
C CYS A 378 6.90 8.48 -13.54
N ALA A 379 7.21 9.64 -14.10
CA ALA A 379 6.38 10.32 -15.09
C ALA A 379 7.19 11.08 -16.15
N ASN A 380 6.58 11.26 -17.31
CA ASN A 380 7.02 12.21 -18.34
C ASN A 380 6.19 13.49 -18.23
N THR A 381 6.80 14.63 -18.52
CA THR A 381 6.12 15.93 -18.60
C THR A 381 6.83 16.88 -19.55
N THR A 382 6.24 18.05 -19.78
CA THR A 382 6.82 19.17 -20.52
C THR A 382 6.76 20.43 -19.65
N ILE A 383 7.89 21.12 -19.52
CA ILE A 383 8.04 22.33 -18.70
C ILE A 383 8.62 23.42 -19.60
N GLY A 384 7.83 24.46 -19.86
CA GLY A 384 8.12 25.39 -20.94
C GLY A 384 8.19 24.61 -22.27
N ASP A 385 9.32 24.70 -22.95
CA ASP A 385 9.57 24.04 -24.24
C ASP A 385 10.43 22.76 -24.11
N HIS A 386 10.58 22.23 -22.89
CA HIS A 386 11.47 21.11 -22.62
C HIS A 386 10.72 19.90 -22.08
N ASN A 387 10.98 18.73 -22.67
CA ASN A 387 10.50 17.47 -22.11
C ASN A 387 11.34 17.11 -20.89
N ALA A 388 10.74 16.37 -19.95
CA ALA A 388 11.43 15.84 -18.80
C ALA A 388 10.84 14.48 -18.41
N PHE A 389 11.72 13.57 -17.99
CA PHE A 389 11.35 12.29 -17.37
C PHE A 389 11.96 12.23 -15.97
N GLY A 390 11.10 12.03 -14.98
CA GLY A 390 11.48 12.05 -13.57
C GLY A 390 10.92 10.85 -12.82
N CYS A 391 11.74 10.20 -12.03
CA CYS A 391 11.33 9.23 -11.02
C CYS A 391 11.51 9.84 -9.62
N LEU A 392 10.45 9.83 -8.81
CA LEU A 392 10.44 10.49 -7.50
C LEU A 392 11.32 9.81 -6.46
N ALA A 393 11.41 8.48 -6.52
CA ALA A 393 12.08 7.66 -5.54
C ALA A 393 12.87 6.55 -6.22
N ARG A 394 13.98 6.12 -5.62
CA ARG A 394 14.71 4.91 -6.03
C ARG A 394 14.04 3.68 -5.42
N THR A 395 13.74 2.67 -6.23
CA THR A 395 13.27 1.38 -5.72
C THR A 395 14.46 0.59 -5.18
N VAL A 396 14.53 0.42 -3.86
CA VAL A 396 15.68 -0.19 -3.18
C VAL A 396 15.55 -1.70 -2.98
N GLY A 397 14.40 -2.28 -3.31
CA GLY A 397 14.14 -3.72 -3.20
C GLY A 397 12.92 -4.05 -2.33
N PRO A 398 12.81 -5.29 -1.84
CA PRO A 398 11.69 -5.66 -0.97
C PRO A 398 11.81 -4.99 0.40
N CYS A 399 10.69 -4.66 1.02
CA CYS A 399 10.67 -4.14 2.40
C CYS A 399 10.98 -5.24 3.41
N GLU A 400 10.62 -6.49 3.11
CA GLU A 400 10.62 -7.61 4.04
C GLU A 400 11.11 -8.91 3.38
N PHE A 401 11.40 -9.93 4.21
CA PHE A 401 11.84 -11.24 3.73
C PHE A 401 10.73 -11.98 2.95
N GLY A 402 11.12 -12.94 2.12
CA GLY A 402 10.17 -13.83 1.44
C GLY A 402 9.57 -13.28 0.14
N SER A 403 10.12 -12.18 -0.38
CA SER A 403 9.78 -11.71 -1.73
C SER A 403 10.44 -12.60 -2.81
N ALA A 404 9.95 -12.51 -4.05
CA ALA A 404 10.59 -13.15 -5.21
C ALA A 404 11.92 -12.48 -5.62
N SER A 405 12.21 -11.28 -5.10
CA SER A 405 13.45 -10.56 -5.41
C SER A 405 14.66 -11.18 -4.72
N PRO A 406 15.82 -11.28 -5.41
CA PRO A 406 17.06 -11.74 -4.80
C PRO A 406 17.71 -10.69 -3.87
N GLN A 407 17.18 -9.47 -3.83
CA GLN A 407 17.70 -8.40 -2.99
C GLN A 407 17.35 -8.61 -1.51
N ALA A 408 18.23 -8.15 -0.61
CA ALA A 408 17.95 -8.16 0.82
C ALA A 408 16.77 -7.25 1.17
N PRO A 409 16.00 -7.58 2.22
CA PRO A 409 14.95 -6.70 2.71
C PRO A 409 15.53 -5.39 3.22
N ARG A 410 14.76 -4.32 3.04
CA ARG A 410 15.20 -2.96 3.35
C ARG A 410 14.73 -2.44 4.69
N CYS A 411 13.65 -2.98 5.25
CA CYS A 411 13.12 -2.55 6.53
C CYS A 411 13.50 -3.54 7.63
N ALA A 412 13.85 -3.01 8.79
CA ALA A 412 14.36 -3.81 9.90
C ALA A 412 13.24 -4.61 10.59
N VAL A 413 12.03 -4.06 10.60
CA VAL A 413 10.86 -4.64 11.25
C VAL A 413 9.66 -4.52 10.32
N GLY A 414 8.90 -5.60 10.19
CA GLY A 414 7.52 -5.55 9.71
C GLY A 414 6.62 -5.75 10.92
N ASP A 415 5.72 -4.81 11.17
CA ASP A 415 4.85 -4.75 12.34
C ASP A 415 5.64 -4.65 13.65
N GLY A 416 6.15 -3.47 13.99
CA GLY A 416 6.95 -3.33 15.19
C GLY A 416 6.14 -3.33 16.48
N PHE A 417 6.81 -2.93 17.56
CA PHE A 417 6.33 -3.23 18.91
C PHE A 417 5.53 -2.09 19.54
N LYS A 418 5.50 -0.88 18.96
CA LYS A 418 4.72 0.20 19.57
C LYS A 418 3.25 0.03 19.22
N VAL A 419 2.95 -0.33 17.98
CA VAL A 419 1.61 -0.57 17.46
C VAL A 419 1.54 -1.95 16.81
N GLN A 420 1.48 -2.99 17.64
CA GLN A 420 1.44 -4.36 17.13
C GLN A 420 0.13 -4.66 16.37
N GLY A 421 0.25 -5.21 15.16
CA GLY A 421 -0.83 -5.64 14.31
C GLY A 421 -1.27 -4.62 13.26
N ASP A 422 -0.59 -3.48 13.12
CA ASP A 422 -0.85 -2.48 12.08
C ASP A 422 -0.14 -2.82 10.75
N GLY A 423 0.86 -3.70 10.82
CA GLY A 423 1.58 -4.27 9.70
C GLY A 423 2.47 -3.30 8.96
N ASP A 424 2.82 -2.17 9.55
CA ASP A 424 3.70 -1.22 8.91
C ASP A 424 5.14 -1.77 8.76
N PHE A 425 5.96 -1.04 8.02
CA PHE A 425 7.37 -1.31 7.88
C PHE A 425 8.12 -0.22 8.63
N GLU A 426 9.10 -0.59 9.45
CA GLU A 426 9.86 0.35 10.25
C GLU A 426 11.36 0.31 9.94
N VAL A 427 12.01 1.45 10.16
CA VAL A 427 13.48 1.61 10.10
C VAL A 427 14.02 1.05 8.77
N CYS A 428 13.58 1.64 7.67
CA CYS A 428 13.97 1.23 6.32
C CYS A 428 15.34 1.79 5.94
N SER A 429 16.10 1.05 5.15
CA SER A 429 17.45 1.42 4.71
C SER A 429 17.48 1.68 3.21
N ASP A 430 18.27 2.67 2.80
CA ASP A 430 18.54 2.93 1.39
C ASP A 430 19.65 2.01 0.82
N ASP A 431 20.03 2.26 -0.44
CA ASP A 431 21.07 1.50 -1.13
C ASP A 431 22.47 1.67 -0.51
N ASP A 432 22.71 2.77 0.20
CA ASP A 432 23.97 3.05 0.90
C ASP A 432 23.96 2.49 2.34
N GLY A 433 22.85 1.90 2.77
CA GLY A 433 22.67 1.33 4.11
C GLY A 433 22.36 2.36 5.19
N VAL A 434 21.98 3.59 4.82
CA VAL A 434 21.53 4.60 5.78
C VAL A 434 20.09 4.27 6.19
N PHE A 435 19.84 4.28 7.50
CA PHE A 435 18.52 3.99 8.06
C PHE A 435 17.67 5.25 8.18
N HIS A 436 16.40 5.10 7.83
CA HIS A 436 15.35 6.11 7.84
C HIS A 436 14.25 5.63 8.81
N PRO A 437 14.07 6.27 9.98
CA PRO A 437 13.04 5.89 10.96
C PRO A 437 11.60 6.31 10.61
N GLU A 438 11.40 7.07 9.55
CA GLU A 438 10.12 7.66 9.12
C GLU A 438 9.41 7.00 7.90
N PRO A 439 9.56 5.69 7.61
CA PRO A 439 8.84 5.10 6.49
C PRO A 439 7.33 5.18 6.70
N ILE A 440 6.61 5.44 5.62
CA ILE A 440 5.16 5.28 5.59
C ILE A 440 4.83 4.11 4.69
N THR A 441 4.16 3.12 5.27
CA THR A 441 3.62 1.97 4.57
C THR A 441 2.31 2.34 3.91
N THR A 442 2.22 2.13 2.60
CA THR A 442 0.99 2.35 1.85
C THR A 442 0.20 1.06 1.75
N TYR A 443 -1.05 1.10 2.19
CA TYR A 443 -2.02 0.05 2.00
C TYR A 443 -3.05 0.40 0.93
N LEU A 444 -3.33 -0.58 0.08
CA LEU A 444 -4.39 -0.54 -0.92
C LEU A 444 -5.60 -1.36 -0.45
N ASN A 445 -6.78 -1.00 -0.94
CA ASN A 445 -7.99 -1.81 -0.77
C ASN A 445 -7.93 -3.06 -1.66
N SER A 446 -7.46 -2.89 -2.89
CA SER A 446 -7.10 -3.97 -3.81
C SER A 446 -5.81 -3.61 -4.53
N PRO A 447 -4.90 -4.57 -4.81
CA PRO A 447 -3.71 -4.34 -5.61
C PRO A 447 -4.08 -3.91 -7.05
N CYS A 448 -5.29 -4.25 -7.52
CA CYS A 448 -5.79 -3.77 -8.80
C CYS A 448 -6.13 -2.26 -8.80
N ASP A 449 -6.36 -1.65 -7.64
CA ASP A 449 -6.75 -0.24 -7.53
C ASP A 449 -5.61 0.68 -7.98
N ALA A 450 -4.36 0.27 -7.79
CA ALA A 450 -3.21 1.02 -8.27
C ALA A 450 -3.06 0.99 -9.81
N LEU A 451 -3.74 0.09 -10.51
CA LEU A 451 -3.62 -0.09 -11.95
C LEU A 451 -4.65 0.76 -12.72
N PRO A 452 -4.36 1.16 -13.98
CA PRO A 452 -5.35 1.74 -14.87
C PRO A 452 -6.54 0.83 -15.12
N VAL A 453 -7.71 1.40 -15.36
CA VAL A 453 -8.96 0.64 -15.56
C VAL A 453 -8.85 -0.38 -16.71
N THR A 454 -8.09 -0.06 -17.76
CA THR A 454 -7.83 -0.96 -18.89
C THR A 454 -7.08 -2.23 -18.49
N ASP A 455 -6.29 -2.16 -17.42
CA ASP A 455 -5.38 -3.22 -16.99
C ASP A 455 -5.92 -4.02 -15.79
N ARG A 456 -7.06 -3.58 -15.24
CA ARG A 456 -7.80 -4.28 -14.18
C ARG A 456 -8.62 -5.46 -14.71
N ASN A 457 -8.68 -5.68 -16.02
CA ASN A 457 -9.50 -6.73 -16.61
C ASN A 457 -8.64 -7.76 -17.36
N THR A 458 -9.00 -9.04 -17.26
CA THR A 458 -8.46 -10.10 -18.13
C THR A 458 -9.40 -10.36 -19.30
N CYS A 459 -8.83 -10.30 -20.49
CA CYS A 459 -9.39 -10.78 -21.74
C CYS A 459 -8.94 -12.21 -22.01
N GLY A 460 -9.80 -13.08 -22.52
CA GLY A 460 -9.30 -14.24 -23.27
C GLY A 460 -8.51 -13.77 -24.50
N SER A 461 -7.43 -14.47 -24.87
CA SER A 461 -6.61 -14.15 -26.06
C SER A 461 -7.38 -14.23 -27.39
N THR A 462 -8.54 -14.90 -27.40
CA THR A 462 -9.45 -15.03 -28.55
C THR A 462 -10.56 -13.97 -28.58
N GLU A 463 -10.65 -13.10 -27.58
CA GLU A 463 -11.79 -12.19 -27.37
C GLU A 463 -11.43 -10.71 -27.57
N CYS A 464 -10.15 -10.38 -27.71
CA CYS A 464 -9.66 -9.01 -27.73
C CYS A 464 -8.77 -8.77 -28.95
N ASP A 465 -9.08 -7.72 -29.72
CA ASP A 465 -8.26 -7.23 -30.81
C ASP A 465 -7.13 -6.37 -30.24
N LEU A 466 -5.96 -6.99 -30.13
CA LEU A 466 -4.73 -6.36 -29.63
C LEU A 466 -4.02 -5.52 -30.69
N SER A 467 -4.53 -5.47 -31.94
CA SER A 467 -3.94 -4.67 -33.03
C SER A 467 -4.33 -3.19 -32.99
N VAL A 468 -5.22 -2.79 -32.07
CA VAL A 468 -5.68 -1.41 -31.86
C VAL A 468 -5.36 -0.92 -30.44
N SER A 469 -5.20 0.40 -30.27
CA SER A 469 -4.91 1.04 -28.98
C SER A 469 -5.95 2.13 -28.66
N PRO A 470 -6.75 2.01 -27.58
CA PRO A 470 -6.74 0.90 -26.62
C PRO A 470 -7.28 -0.40 -27.25
N PRO A 471 -6.87 -1.59 -26.74
CA PRO A 471 -7.37 -2.87 -27.23
C PRO A 471 -8.89 -2.93 -27.23
N MET A 472 -9.48 -3.40 -28.34
CA MET A 472 -10.92 -3.55 -28.44
C MET A 472 -11.33 -4.97 -28.09
N CYS A 473 -12.00 -5.09 -26.95
CA CYS A 473 -12.40 -6.36 -26.38
C CYS A 473 -13.88 -6.62 -26.65
N LYS A 474 -14.25 -7.82 -27.13
CA LYS A 474 -15.66 -8.23 -27.14
C LYS A 474 -16.19 -8.29 -25.70
N LYS A 475 -17.51 -8.21 -25.52
CA LYS A 475 -18.16 -8.51 -24.23
C LYS A 475 -17.62 -9.85 -23.69
N GLY A 476 -16.89 -9.83 -22.57
CA GLY A 476 -16.20 -11.02 -22.05
C GLY A 476 -15.08 -10.74 -21.03
N CYS A 477 -14.56 -9.52 -20.95
CA CYS A 477 -13.51 -9.19 -19.97
C CYS A 477 -14.02 -9.37 -18.54
N ALA A 478 -13.32 -10.18 -17.75
CA ALA A 478 -13.57 -10.34 -16.33
C ALA A 478 -12.63 -9.41 -15.54
N PRO A 479 -13.10 -8.76 -14.46
CA PRO A 479 -12.21 -8.11 -13.52
C PRO A 479 -11.19 -9.10 -12.98
N ARG A 480 -9.94 -8.66 -12.90
CA ARG A 480 -8.89 -9.38 -12.17
C ARG A 480 -9.24 -9.45 -10.71
N SER A 481 -8.91 -10.58 -10.12
CA SER A 481 -8.84 -10.71 -8.67
C SER A 481 -7.65 -9.92 -8.11
N ALA A 482 -7.61 -9.78 -6.78
CA ALA A 482 -6.48 -9.15 -6.13
C ALA A 482 -5.18 -9.94 -6.37
N SER A 483 -5.23 -11.27 -6.18
CA SER A 483 -4.04 -12.11 -6.39
C SER A 483 -3.56 -12.15 -7.84
N GLU A 484 -4.46 -11.99 -8.83
CA GLU A 484 -4.06 -11.83 -10.23
C GLU A 484 -3.29 -10.52 -10.46
N CYS A 485 -3.69 -9.42 -9.83
CA CYS A 485 -3.00 -8.13 -9.98
C CYS A 485 -1.61 -8.14 -9.33
N LEU A 486 -1.45 -8.80 -8.18
CA LEU A 486 -0.13 -9.01 -7.55
C LEU A 486 0.82 -9.81 -8.45
N ALA A 487 0.25 -10.72 -9.26
CA ALA A 487 1.00 -11.55 -10.17
C ALA A 487 1.37 -10.87 -11.51
N VAL A 488 0.86 -9.66 -11.78
CA VAL A 488 1.13 -8.96 -13.04
C VAL A 488 2.22 -7.93 -12.85
N ALA A 489 3.36 -8.19 -13.49
CA ALA A 489 4.56 -7.39 -13.37
C ALA A 489 4.56 -6.09 -14.22
N CYS A 490 3.72 -5.95 -15.26
CA CYS A 490 4.11 -5.16 -16.45
C CYS A 490 2.99 -4.33 -17.09
N VAL A 491 2.37 -3.44 -16.34
CA VAL A 491 1.18 -2.75 -16.85
C VAL A 491 1.52 -1.54 -17.74
N LYS A 492 2.33 -0.59 -17.25
CA LYS A 492 2.62 0.65 -18.01
C LYS A 492 3.92 0.66 -18.79
N ASN A 493 4.88 -0.18 -18.43
CA ASN A 493 6.24 -0.08 -18.95
C ASN A 493 6.83 -1.47 -19.25
N PRO A 494 6.37 -2.15 -20.32
CA PRO A 494 6.84 -3.50 -20.66
C PRO A 494 8.37 -3.60 -20.81
N LYS A 495 9.02 -2.48 -21.16
CA LYS A 495 10.48 -2.36 -21.27
C LYS A 495 11.22 -2.57 -19.93
N LEU A 496 10.57 -2.28 -18.80
CA LEU A 496 11.13 -2.55 -17.47
C LEU A 496 11.09 -4.05 -17.12
N CYS A 497 10.15 -4.80 -17.71
CA CYS A 497 10.01 -6.24 -17.49
C CYS A 497 10.91 -7.12 -18.34
N ALA A 498 11.31 -6.66 -19.53
CA ALA A 498 12.18 -7.44 -20.41
C ALA A 498 13.62 -7.63 -19.86
N LYS A 499 13.92 -7.07 -18.68
CA LYS A 499 15.24 -7.10 -18.03
C LYS A 499 15.31 -8.04 -16.81
N GLN A 500 14.22 -8.71 -16.43
CA GLN A 500 14.19 -9.69 -15.33
C GLN A 500 14.35 -11.11 -15.84
#